data_AF-A0A534ZY88-F1
#
_entry.id   AF-A0A534ZY88-F1
#
_cell.length_a   1.000
_cell.length_b   1.000
_cell.length_c   1.000
_cell.angle_alpha   90.00
_cell.angle_beta   90.00
_cell.angle_gamma   90.00
#
_symmetry.space_group_name_H-M   'P 1'
#
loop_
_entity.id
_entity.type
_entity.pdbx_description
1 polymer ?
#
loop_
_entity_poly.entity_id
_entity_poly.type
_entity_poly.pdbx_seq_one_letter_code
_entity_poly.pdbx_strand_id
1 'polypeptide(L)'
;MRFQAHTLGGTLFFTPSEVILALPEAGPATRPPKTGRDLSVGAEHGIPVSFLRLRFVGASQQPEIAGAERLPGTFNSFHGSDPARWRSNLPTYGAIVYRGLYPGIDLRYEGVEGRIKG
;
A
#
# COMPACT_ATOMS: atom_id res chain seq x y z
N MET A 1 -2.36 -6.06 -8.85
CA MET A 1 -1.70 -4.86 -8.30
C MET A 1 -0.21 -4.98 -8.53
N ARG A 2 0.45 -3.93 -9.07
CA ARG A 2 1.86 -4.03 -9.52
C ARG A 2 2.82 -3.21 -8.65
N PHE A 3 2.35 -2.15 -8.00
CA PHE A 3 3.16 -1.29 -7.12
C PHE A 3 2.42 -0.96 -5.83
N GLN A 4 3.16 -0.88 -4.74
CA GLN A 4 2.69 -0.47 -3.41
C GLN A 4 3.76 0.40 -2.73
N ALA A 5 3.34 1.29 -1.82
CA ALA A 5 4.23 2.09 -1.01
C ALA A 5 3.76 2.10 0.46
N HIS A 6 4.70 2.01 1.39
CA HIS A 6 4.43 2.19 2.80
C HIS A 6 4.61 3.66 3.16
N THR A 7 3.62 4.21 3.85
CA THR A 7 3.61 5.60 4.32
C THR A 7 3.53 5.64 5.84
N LEU A 8 3.74 6.82 6.42
CA LEU A 8 3.77 7.03 7.87
C LEU A 8 2.51 6.54 8.63
N GLY A 9 1.39 6.28 7.92
CA GLY A 9 0.13 5.87 8.53
C GLY A 9 -0.64 4.79 7.78
N GLY A 10 -0.04 4.09 6.80
CA GLY A 10 -0.75 3.08 6.03
C GLY A 10 -0.03 2.64 4.76
N THR A 11 -0.72 1.84 3.94
CA THR A 11 -0.19 1.32 2.67
C THR A 11 -0.96 1.90 1.49
N LEU A 12 -0.23 2.48 0.53
CA LEU A 12 -0.75 2.91 -0.76
C LEU A 12 -0.62 1.80 -1.79
N PHE A 13 -1.68 1.58 -2.56
CA PHE A 13 -1.70 0.67 -3.70
C PHE A 13 -1.99 1.47 -4.97
N PHE A 14 -1.16 1.24 -5.99
CA PHE A 14 -1.27 1.93 -7.27
C PHE A 14 -1.85 0.99 -8.32
N THR A 15 -2.99 1.39 -8.88
CA THR A 15 -3.71 0.67 -9.93
C THR A 15 -3.96 1.60 -11.13
N PRO A 16 -4.33 1.07 -12.31
CA PRO A 16 -4.53 1.91 -13.51
C PRO A 16 -5.63 2.96 -13.37
N SER A 17 -6.68 2.68 -12.60
CA SER A 17 -7.86 3.54 -12.49
C SER A 17 -7.97 4.26 -11.14
N GLU A 18 -7.27 3.79 -10.12
CA GLU A 18 -7.35 4.34 -8.77
C GLU A 18 -6.06 4.17 -7.95
N VAL A 19 -5.89 5.08 -6.99
CA VAL A 19 -4.94 4.96 -5.88
C VAL A 19 -5.73 4.63 -4.62
N ILE A 20 -5.35 3.55 -3.94
CA ILE A 20 -6.04 3.06 -2.74
C ILE A 20 -5.11 3.24 -1.55
N LEU A 21 -5.57 3.94 -0.51
CA LEU A 21 -4.89 4.04 0.77
C LEU A 21 -5.60 3.15 1.79
N ALA A 22 -4.87 2.16 2.31
CA ALA A 22 -5.29 1.32 3.41
C ALA A 22 -4.72 1.88 4.72
N LEU A 23 -5.59 2.39 5.58
CA LEU A 23 -5.26 2.96 6.88
C LEU A 23 -5.63 1.96 7.98
N PRO A 24 -4.66 1.42 8.75
CA PRO A 24 -4.99 0.74 9.99
C PRO A 24 -5.72 1.74 10.91
N GLU A 25 -6.90 1.36 11.36
CA GLU A 25 -7.65 2.10 12.35
C GLU A 25 -6.85 2.01 13.65
N ALA A 26 -6.46 3.16 14.18
CA ALA A 26 -5.90 3.22 15.52
C ALA A 26 -7.00 2.70 16.46
N GLY A 27 -6.80 1.50 17.00
CA GLY A 27 -7.79 0.88 17.90
C GLY A 27 -8.17 1.85 19.02
N PRO A 28 -9.40 1.76 19.56
CA PRO A 28 -9.83 2.65 20.61
C PRO A 28 -8.82 2.62 21.75
N ALA A 29 -8.33 3.80 22.17
CA ALA A 29 -7.51 3.94 23.36
C ALA A 29 -8.17 3.17 24.51
N THR A 30 -7.44 2.16 24.97
CA THR A 30 -7.70 1.20 26.04
C THR A 30 -8.95 1.48 26.88
N ARG A 31 -10.02 0.70 26.68
CA ARG A 31 -10.98 0.44 27.77
C ARG A 31 -10.38 -0.66 28.65
N PRO A 32 -10.25 -0.49 29.97
CA PRO A 32 -9.57 -1.46 30.82
C PRO A 32 -10.28 -2.83 30.74
N PRO A 33 -9.53 -3.94 30.69
CA PRO A 33 -10.11 -5.27 30.61
C PRO A 33 -10.90 -5.57 31.88
N LYS A 34 -12.18 -5.89 31.74
CA LYS A 34 -12.98 -6.48 32.82
C LYS A 34 -12.40 -7.86 33.11
N THR A 35 -11.93 -8.05 34.34
CA THR A 35 -11.39 -9.29 34.87
C THR A 35 -12.46 -10.37 34.80
N GLY A 36 -12.31 -11.31 33.86
CA GLY A 36 -13.21 -12.43 33.66
C GLY A 36 -12.50 -13.43 32.76
N ARG A 37 -12.00 -14.49 33.38
CA ARG A 37 -11.19 -15.55 32.78
C ARG A 37 -12.02 -16.26 31.71
N ASP A 38 -11.73 -15.99 30.44
CA ASP A 38 -12.18 -16.85 29.35
C ASP A 38 -11.03 -17.06 28.35
N LEU A 39 -10.59 -18.31 28.26
CA LEU A 39 -9.54 -18.77 27.35
C LEU A 39 -10.15 -19.01 25.98
N SER A 40 -10.55 -17.94 25.30
CA SER A 40 -10.94 -17.99 23.90
C SER A 40 -9.71 -17.82 23.01
N VAL A 41 -9.16 -18.94 22.58
CA VAL A 41 -8.15 -19.03 21.52
C VAL A 41 -8.77 -18.58 20.20
N GLY A 42 -8.15 -17.60 19.54
CA GLY A 42 -8.18 -17.50 18.08
C GLY A 42 -9.31 -16.70 17.42
N ALA A 43 -9.72 -15.55 17.97
CA ALA A 43 -10.31 -14.52 17.13
C ALA A 43 -9.18 -13.63 16.60
N GLU A 44 -8.76 -13.87 15.36
CA GLU A 44 -7.90 -12.97 14.61
C GLU A 44 -8.62 -11.62 14.46
N HIS A 45 -8.57 -10.79 15.51
CA HIS A 45 -8.90 -9.38 15.40
C HIS A 45 -7.75 -8.73 14.64
N GLY A 46 -7.75 -8.96 13.32
CA GLY A 46 -6.94 -8.16 12.41
C GLY A 46 -7.20 -6.70 12.74
N ILE A 47 -6.14 -5.89 12.78
CA ILE A 47 -6.26 -4.46 13.00
C ILE A 47 -7.29 -3.95 11.97
N PRO A 48 -8.43 -3.37 12.39
CA PRO A 48 -9.43 -2.92 11.44
C PRO A 48 -8.78 -1.93 10.46
N VAL A 49 -9.12 -2.04 9.17
CA VAL A 49 -8.49 -1.24 8.11
C VAL A 49 -9.57 -0.44 7.39
N SER A 50 -9.41 0.87 7.34
CA SER A 50 -10.22 1.77 6.52
C SER A 50 -9.57 1.98 5.15
N PHE A 51 -10.39 2.04 4.09
CA PHE A 51 -9.91 2.25 2.72
C PHE A 51 -10.37 3.60 2.18
N LEU A 52 -9.42 4.43 1.74
CA LEU A 52 -9.68 5.63 0.94
C LEU A 52 -9.32 5.33 -0.52
N ARG A 53 -10.22 5.64 -1.45
CA ARG A 53 -10.02 5.43 -2.90
C ARG A 53 -10.03 6.75 -3.65
N LEU A 54 -8.95 7.05 -4.35
CA LEU A 54 -8.85 8.17 -5.28
C LEU A 54 -8.96 7.63 -6.70
N ARG A 55 -10.02 8.01 -7.41
CA ARG A 55 -10.30 7.53 -8.77
C ARG A 55 -9.92 8.60 -9.79
N PHE A 56 -9.27 8.18 -10.87
CA PHE A 56 -8.96 9.06 -11.99
C PHE A 56 -10.18 9.18 -12.92
N VAL A 57 -10.98 10.22 -12.72
CA VAL A 57 -12.17 10.47 -13.55
C VAL A 57 -11.72 10.92 -14.94
N GLY A 58 -12.27 10.28 -15.98
CA GLY A 58 -11.95 10.60 -17.38
C GLY A 58 -10.57 10.15 -17.87
N ALA A 59 -9.85 9.36 -17.07
CA ALA A 59 -8.55 8.82 -17.47
C ALA A 59 -8.68 7.75 -18.55
N SER A 60 -7.58 7.53 -19.27
CA SER A 60 -7.38 6.39 -20.16
C SER A 60 -7.70 5.08 -19.43
N GLN A 61 -8.27 4.10 -20.12
CA GLN A 61 -8.68 2.84 -19.47
C GLN A 61 -7.50 1.99 -18.97
N GLN A 62 -6.35 2.09 -19.64
CA GLN A 62 -5.16 1.29 -19.34
C GLN A 62 -3.88 2.13 -19.53
N PRO A 63 -3.63 3.13 -18.66
CA PRO A 63 -2.34 3.83 -18.66
C PRO A 63 -1.19 2.87 -18.35
N GLU A 64 -0.02 3.14 -18.92
CA GLU A 64 1.18 2.39 -18.55
C GLU A 64 1.62 2.83 -17.15
N ILE A 65 1.78 1.88 -16.23
CA ILE A 65 2.33 2.14 -14.89
C ILE A 65 3.72 1.53 -14.80
N ALA A 66 4.71 2.37 -14.50
CA ALA A 66 6.10 1.99 -14.35
C ALA A 66 6.72 2.54 -13.07
N GLY A 67 7.63 1.76 -12.46
CA GLY A 67 8.52 2.26 -11.43
C GLY A 67 9.67 3.01 -12.11
N ALA A 68 9.96 4.21 -11.62
CA ALA A 68 11.07 5.05 -12.06
C ALA A 68 12.09 5.20 -10.94
N GLU A 69 13.34 5.50 -11.32
CA GLU A 69 14.46 5.67 -10.37
C GLU A 69 14.64 4.46 -9.46
N ARG A 70 15.08 3.34 -10.05
CA ARG A 70 15.39 2.15 -9.27
C ARG A 70 16.42 2.49 -8.18
N LEU A 71 16.06 2.22 -6.94
CA LEU A 71 16.91 2.47 -5.78
C LEU A 71 17.80 1.25 -5.51
N PRO A 72 18.96 1.44 -4.86
CA PRO A 72 19.86 0.34 -4.52
C PRO A 72 19.27 -0.61 -3.46
N GLY A 73 18.27 -0.15 -2.70
CA GLY A 73 17.58 -0.96 -1.70
C GLY A 73 16.67 -2.03 -2.32
N THR A 74 16.56 -3.16 -1.64
CA THR A 74 15.62 -4.22 -2.00
C THR A 74 14.59 -4.43 -0.90
N PHE A 75 13.40 -4.87 -1.31
CA PHE A 75 12.30 -5.19 -0.41
C PHE A 75 12.09 -6.70 -0.36
N ASN A 76 11.92 -7.23 0.84
CA ASN A 76 11.60 -8.63 1.07
C ASN A 76 10.22 -8.73 1.72
N SER A 77 9.36 -9.57 1.15
CA SER A 77 7.98 -9.80 1.58
C SER A 77 7.83 -11.26 2.02
N PHE A 78 7.72 -11.48 3.32
CA PHE A 78 7.52 -12.79 3.93
C PHE A 78 6.10 -12.86 4.49
N HIS A 79 5.16 -13.36 3.69
CA HIS A 79 3.74 -13.40 4.08
C HIS A 79 3.37 -14.78 4.63
N GLY A 80 3.14 -14.85 5.95
CA GLY A 80 2.73 -16.07 6.64
C GLY A 80 3.83 -17.13 6.76
N SER A 81 3.46 -18.32 7.23
CA SER A 81 4.36 -19.44 7.53
C SER A 81 4.75 -20.31 6.33
N ASP A 82 4.22 -20.03 5.13
CA ASP A 82 4.52 -20.78 3.92
C ASP A 82 5.63 -20.08 3.11
N PRO A 83 6.86 -20.65 3.08
CA PRO A 83 7.98 -20.07 2.37
C PRO A 83 7.78 -19.99 0.85
N ALA A 84 6.89 -20.78 0.26
CA ALA A 84 6.60 -20.70 -1.18
C ALA A 84 5.93 -19.36 -1.56
N ARG A 85 5.33 -18.66 -0.58
CA ARG A 85 4.72 -17.34 -0.75
C ARG A 85 5.68 -16.19 -0.46
N TRP A 86 6.91 -16.51 -0.03
CA TRP A 86 7.92 -15.50 0.27
C TRP A 86 8.52 -14.95 -1.01
N ARG A 87 8.80 -13.65 -1.01
CA ARG A 87 9.42 -12.95 -2.12
C ARG A 87 10.57 -12.11 -1.59
N SER A 88 11.77 -12.35 -2.09
CA SER A 88 12.96 -11.59 -1.71
C SER A 88 13.54 -10.85 -2.91
N ASN A 89 14.43 -9.89 -2.64
CA ASN A 89 15.16 -9.11 -3.64
C ASN A 89 14.26 -8.34 -4.61
N LEU A 90 13.08 -7.90 -4.14
CA LEU A 90 12.21 -7.07 -4.96
C LEU A 90 12.85 -5.68 -5.12
N PRO A 91 12.92 -5.14 -6.35
CA PRO A 91 13.47 -3.81 -6.57
C PRO A 91 12.58 -2.74 -5.92
N THR A 92 13.21 -1.70 -5.39
CA THR A 92 12.51 -0.49 -4.92
C THR A 92 12.75 0.66 -5.90
N TYR A 93 11.86 1.64 -5.87
CA TYR A 93 11.80 2.73 -6.84
C TYR A 93 11.56 4.06 -6.10
N GLY A 94 12.21 5.13 -6.55
CA GLY A 94 12.02 6.49 -6.02
C GLY A 94 10.75 7.15 -6.52
N ALA A 95 10.20 6.68 -7.64
CA ALA A 95 8.97 7.22 -8.21
C ALA A 95 8.11 6.16 -8.91
N ILE A 96 6.83 6.47 -9.08
CA ILE A 96 5.88 5.72 -9.92
C ILE A 96 5.35 6.68 -10.98
N VAL A 97 5.38 6.25 -12.24
CA VAL A 97 4.92 7.03 -13.39
C VAL A 97 3.74 6.33 -14.03
N TYR A 98 2.65 7.07 -14.19
CA TYR A 98 1.52 6.75 -15.05
C TYR A 98 1.70 7.50 -16.37
N ARG A 99 2.00 6.78 -17.45
CA ARG A 99 2.12 7.39 -18.78
C ARG A 99 0.79 7.37 -19.51
N GLY A 100 0.46 8.50 -20.15
CA GLY A 100 -0.78 8.69 -20.88
C GLY A 100 -2.02 8.50 -20.00
N LEU A 101 -1.95 8.90 -18.73
CA LEU A 101 -3.10 8.82 -17.81
C LEU A 101 -4.28 9.61 -18.36
N TYR A 102 -3.98 10.79 -18.90
CA TYR A 102 -4.89 11.54 -19.76
C TYR A 102 -4.21 11.77 -21.12
N PRO A 103 -4.96 12.13 -22.17
CA PRO A 103 -4.38 12.42 -23.48
C PRO A 103 -3.23 13.44 -23.39
N GLY A 104 -2.01 12.98 -23.65
CA GLY A 104 -0.79 13.81 -23.60
C GLY A 104 -0.29 14.17 -22.20
N ILE A 105 -0.83 13.57 -21.13
CA ILE A 105 -0.47 13.90 -19.74
C ILE A 105 -0.02 12.64 -19.01
N ASP A 106 1.19 12.73 -18.45
CA ASP A 106 1.75 11.75 -17.54
C ASP A 106 1.58 12.24 -16.10
N LEU A 107 1.34 11.31 -15.17
CA LEU A 107 1.31 11.58 -13.73
C LEU A 107 2.49 10.88 -13.06
N ARG A 108 3.23 11.59 -12.22
CA ARG A 108 4.39 11.05 -11.51
C ARG A 108 4.24 11.26 -10.01
N TYR A 109 4.26 10.16 -9.28
CA TYR A 109 4.34 10.15 -7.82
C TYR A 109 5.79 9.93 -7.40
N GLU A 110 6.36 10.87 -6.64
CA GLU A 110 7.69 10.75 -6.03
C GLU A 110 7.58 10.35 -4.56
N GLY A 111 8.49 9.50 -4.10
CA GLY A 111 8.56 9.05 -2.71
C GLY A 111 9.90 9.38 -2.06
N VAL A 112 9.86 10.12 -0.93
CA VAL A 112 11.03 10.34 -0.06
C VAL A 112 10.64 10.00 1.37
N GLU A 113 11.38 9.08 2.01
CA GLU A 113 11.22 8.73 3.43
C GLU A 113 9.77 8.37 3.84
N GLY A 114 9.07 7.57 3.02
CA GLY A 114 7.69 7.18 3.31
C GLY A 114 6.64 8.28 3.12
N ARG A 115 7.03 9.41 2.51
CA ARG A 115 6.13 10.48 2.07
C ARG A 115 6.02 10.41 0.56
N ILE A 116 4.79 10.40 0.05
CA ILE A 116 4.52 10.46 -1.38
C ILE A 116 4.06 11.87 -1.75
N LYS A 117 4.61 12.43 -2.82
CA LYS A 117 4.16 13.68 -3.46
C LYS A 117 3.72 13.35 -4.89
N GLY A 118 2.68 14.00 -5.37
CA GLY A 118 2.15 13.86 -6.73
C GLY A 118 1.76 15.21 -7.29
#